data_AF-A0A1T5HUR8-F1
#
_entry.id   AF-A0A1T5HUR8-F1
#
_cell.length_a   1.000
_cell.length_b   1.000
_cell.length_c   1.000
_cell.angle_alpha   90.00
_cell.angle_beta   90.00
_cell.angle_gamma   90.00
#
_symmetry.space_group_name_H-M   'P 1'
#
loop_
_entity.id
_entity.type
_entity.pdbx_description
1 polymer ?
#
loop_
_entity_poly.entity_id
_entity_poly.type
_entity_poly.pdbx_seq_one_letter_code
_entity_poly.pdbx_strand_id
1 'polypeptide(L)'
;YGSYGDATKKNAGICGVGEMWGYYVGGLLATRQYEGTHFRGDDWFEYRILRQLTSNSQTWLPRLTNPLTEKQIFDCLTSDVRSHSQLRNRLIQRYGRQQEITTIFTHFGF
;
A
#
# COMPACT_ATOMS: atom_id res chain seq x y z
N TYR A 1 26.62 2.56 0.18
CA TYR A 1 25.79 2.43 -1.04
C TYR A 1 25.02 1.12 -0.98
N GLY A 2 23.71 1.15 -1.26
CA GLY A 2 22.87 -0.05 -1.34
C GLY A 2 21.67 -0.06 -0.39
N SER A 3 20.83 0.98 -0.48
CA SER A 3 19.55 1.13 0.25
C SER A 3 18.32 0.72 -0.58
N TYR A 4 18.54 0.33 -1.84
CA TYR A 4 17.53 -0.08 -2.80
C TYR A 4 17.83 -1.51 -3.27
N GLY A 5 16.81 -2.38 -3.28
CA GLY A 5 16.87 -3.63 -4.07
C GLY A 5 16.96 -4.95 -3.31
N ASP A 6 16.82 -4.99 -1.98
CA ASP A 6 16.62 -6.28 -1.30
C ASP A 6 15.80 -6.06 -0.03
N ALA A 7 14.59 -6.62 -0.01
CA ALA A 7 13.59 -6.48 1.07
C ALA A 7 14.07 -6.99 2.44
N THR A 8 15.31 -7.48 2.53
CA THR A 8 15.97 -8.10 3.67
C THR A 8 16.76 -7.13 4.55
N LYS A 9 16.98 -5.86 4.13
CA LYS A 9 17.78 -4.89 4.92
C LYS A 9 16.94 -4.06 5.89
N LYS A 10 17.54 -3.64 7.01
CA LYS A 10 16.91 -2.88 8.13
C LYS A 10 16.10 -1.62 7.72
N ASN A 11 16.42 -1.01 6.58
CA ASN A 11 15.72 0.17 6.05
C ASN A 11 14.73 -0.15 4.91
N ALA A 12 14.65 -1.40 4.46
CA ALA A 12 13.78 -1.82 3.37
C ALA A 12 12.29 -1.62 3.72
N GLY A 13 11.89 -1.80 4.99
CA GLY A 13 10.52 -1.49 5.40
C GLY A 13 10.16 0.00 5.30
N ILE A 14 11.13 0.90 5.56
CA ILE A 14 10.93 2.36 5.54
C ILE A 14 10.87 2.86 4.09
N CYS A 15 11.87 2.47 3.29
CA CYS A 15 11.90 2.76 1.86
C CYS A 15 10.68 2.14 1.17
N GLY A 16 10.29 0.93 1.55
CA GLY A 16 9.14 0.22 1.01
C GLY A 16 7.82 0.96 1.21
N VAL A 17 7.48 1.40 2.42
CA VAL A 17 6.21 2.11 2.64
C VAL A 17 6.16 3.47 1.95
N GLY A 18 7.27 4.22 1.95
CA GLY A 18 7.36 5.52 1.27
C GLY A 18 7.30 5.40 -0.25
N GLU A 19 8.06 4.46 -0.84
CA GLU A 19 8.04 4.16 -2.27
C GLU A 19 6.68 3.63 -2.72
N MET A 20 6.07 2.75 -1.91
CA MET A 20 4.71 2.25 -2.14
C MET A 20 3.69 3.38 -2.25
N TRP A 21 3.73 4.36 -1.34
CA TRP A 21 2.87 5.53 -1.39
C TRP A 21 3.15 6.41 -2.61
N GLY A 22 4.41 6.78 -2.83
CA GLY A 22 4.80 7.64 -3.94
C GLY A 22 4.43 7.05 -5.29
N TYR A 23 4.66 5.75 -5.47
CA TYR A 23 4.30 5.01 -6.66
C TYR A 23 2.78 4.92 -6.85
N TYR A 24 2.04 4.61 -5.77
CA TYR A 24 0.58 4.56 -5.81
C TYR A 24 -0.03 5.90 -6.25
N VAL A 25 0.40 7.01 -5.64
CA VAL A 25 -0.08 8.36 -5.98
C VAL A 25 0.32 8.73 -7.41
N GLY A 26 1.55 8.44 -7.81
CA GLY A 26 2.02 8.71 -9.17
C GLY A 26 1.18 7.99 -10.24
N GLY A 27 0.96 6.69 -10.07
CA GLY A 27 0.13 5.88 -10.97
C GLY A 27 -1.34 6.31 -10.98
N LEU A 28 -1.88 6.69 -9.82
CA LEU A 28 -3.25 7.20 -9.68
C LEU A 28 -3.44 8.53 -10.43
N LEU A 29 -2.53 9.49 -10.23
CA LEU A 29 -2.58 10.79 -10.89
C LEU A 29 -2.39 10.66 -12.40
N ALA A 30 -1.46 9.82 -12.86
CA ALA A 30 -1.26 9.54 -14.28
C ALA A 30 -2.51 8.89 -14.92
N THR A 31 -3.14 7.94 -14.22
CA THR A 31 -4.42 7.32 -14.63
C THR A 31 -5.55 8.34 -14.77
N ARG A 32 -5.64 9.31 -13.84
CA ARG A 32 -6.63 10.38 -13.91
C ARG A 32 -6.36 11.37 -15.06
N GLN A 33 -5.10 11.65 -15.35
CA GLN A 33 -4.70 12.67 -16.33
C GLN A 33 -4.72 12.16 -17.78
N TYR A 34 -4.29 10.91 -18.01
CA TYR A 34 -3.99 10.41 -19.35
C TYR A 34 -4.91 9.29 -19.81
N GLU A 35 -5.94 8.95 -19.02
CA GLU A 35 -6.82 7.79 -19.22
C GLU A 35 -6.05 6.45 -19.26
N GLY A 36 -6.73 5.34 -18.92
CA GLY A 36 -6.09 4.02 -18.82
C GLY A 36 -5.28 3.78 -17.53
N THR A 37 -4.73 2.58 -17.37
CA THR A 37 -4.03 2.16 -16.13
C THR A 37 -2.54 2.47 -16.23
N HIS A 38 -2.03 3.34 -15.35
CA HIS A 38 -0.61 3.75 -15.31
C HIS A 38 0.14 3.19 -14.11
N PHE A 39 -0.16 1.94 -13.76
CA PHE A 39 0.60 1.16 -12.80
C PHE A 39 1.40 0.10 -13.58
N ARG A 40 2.73 0.11 -13.48
CA ARG A 40 3.67 -0.71 -14.27
C ARG A 40 4.74 -1.40 -13.40
N GLY A 41 4.77 -2.73 -13.46
CA GLY A 41 5.85 -3.52 -12.84
C GLY A 41 5.44 -4.20 -11.54
N ASP A 42 6.24 -5.20 -11.18
CA ASP A 42 6.24 -5.89 -9.89
C ASP A 42 7.39 -5.32 -9.06
N ASP A 43 7.10 -4.24 -8.33
CA ASP A 43 8.08 -3.61 -7.47
C ASP A 43 8.12 -4.27 -6.10
N TRP A 44 9.32 -4.32 -5.51
CA TRP A 44 9.59 -4.94 -4.20
C TRP A 44 8.83 -4.31 -3.02
N PHE A 45 8.22 -3.14 -3.21
CA PHE A 45 7.44 -2.39 -2.21
C PHE A 45 5.92 -2.63 -2.26
N GLU A 46 5.42 -3.34 -3.27
CA GLU A 46 4.04 -3.88 -3.37
C GLU A 46 2.90 -2.86 -3.26
N TYR A 47 2.86 -1.90 -4.20
CA TYR A 47 1.81 -0.86 -4.28
C TYR A 47 0.38 -1.39 -4.46
N ARG A 48 0.22 -2.66 -4.87
CA ARG A 48 -1.11 -3.26 -5.06
C ARG A 48 -1.88 -3.36 -3.75
N ILE A 49 -1.20 -3.39 -2.60
CA ILE A 49 -1.84 -3.27 -1.28
C ILE A 49 -2.63 -1.96 -1.20
N LEU A 50 -2.00 -0.82 -1.49
CA LEU A 50 -2.69 0.48 -1.42
C LEU A 50 -3.83 0.55 -2.42
N ARG A 51 -3.65 -0.02 -3.62
CA ARG A 51 -4.70 -0.09 -4.63
C ARG A 51 -5.91 -0.92 -4.18
N GLN A 52 -5.70 -2.04 -3.47
CA GLN A 52 -6.79 -2.84 -2.89
C GLN A 52 -7.46 -2.16 -1.69
N LEU A 53 -6.71 -1.39 -0.92
CA LEU A 53 -7.26 -0.62 0.18
C LEU A 53 -8.15 0.54 -0.31
N THR A 54 -7.85 1.14 -1.48
CA THR A 54 -8.59 2.29 -2.02
C THR A 54 -9.58 1.97 -3.12
N SER A 55 -9.50 0.79 -3.73
CA SER A 55 -10.32 0.43 -4.89
C SER A 55 -10.79 -1.01 -4.81
N ASN A 56 -12.09 -1.20 -5.05
CA ASN A 56 -12.71 -2.52 -5.22
C ASN A 56 -12.75 -2.97 -6.69
N SER A 57 -11.94 -2.36 -7.56
CA SER A 57 -11.94 -2.64 -9.00
C SER A 57 -11.43 -4.05 -9.36
N GLN A 58 -10.57 -4.66 -8.53
CA GLN A 58 -10.05 -6.01 -8.77
C GLN A 58 -10.82 -7.02 -7.92
N THR A 59 -12.02 -7.39 -8.38
CA THR A 59 -12.98 -8.19 -7.60
C THR A 59 -12.54 -9.63 -7.31
N TRP A 60 -11.51 -10.12 -7.99
CA TRP A 60 -10.87 -11.41 -7.73
C TRP A 60 -9.81 -11.37 -6.61
N LEU A 61 -9.48 -10.20 -6.08
CA LEU A 61 -8.56 -10.01 -4.97
C LEU A 61 -9.32 -9.77 -3.64
N PRO A 62 -8.69 -10.04 -2.49
CA PRO A 62 -9.19 -9.57 -1.21
C PRO A 62 -9.36 -8.06 -1.23
N ARG A 63 -10.47 -7.58 -0.68
CA ARG A 63 -10.87 -6.17 -0.75
C ARG A 63 -11.60 -5.75 0.51
N LEU A 64 -11.72 -4.44 0.70
CA LEU A 64 -12.51 -3.87 1.78
C LEU A 64 -13.97 -3.73 1.34
N THR A 65 -14.90 -4.05 2.22
CA THR A 65 -16.34 -3.81 2.01
C THR A 65 -16.60 -2.32 1.73
N ASN A 66 -15.89 -1.45 2.45
CA ASN A 66 -15.84 -0.02 2.19
C ASN A 66 -14.38 0.41 1.99
N PRO A 67 -13.96 0.81 0.77
CA PRO A 67 -12.60 1.24 0.52
C PRO A 67 -12.18 2.44 1.39
N LEU A 68 -10.90 2.50 1.73
CA LEU A 68 -10.28 3.67 2.34
C LEU A 68 -10.06 4.76 1.31
N THR A 69 -10.17 6.01 1.73
CA THR A 69 -9.73 7.15 0.92
C THR A 69 -8.22 7.28 0.95
N GLU A 70 -7.64 7.93 -0.07
CA GLU A 70 -6.20 8.23 -0.11
C GLU A 70 -5.77 9.06 1.11
N LYS A 71 -6.64 9.97 1.59
CA LYS A 71 -6.41 10.73 2.82
C LYS A 71 -6.29 9.82 4.04
N GLN A 72 -7.18 8.84 4.18
CA GLN A 72 -7.14 7.91 5.33
C GLN A 72 -5.86 7.07 5.32
N ILE A 73 -5.37 6.67 4.15
CA ILE A 73 -4.08 5.99 4.04
C ILE A 73 -2.95 6.96 4.40
N PHE A 74 -2.93 8.15 3.82
CA PHE A 74 -1.90 9.17 4.07
C PHE A 74 -1.80 9.54 5.54
N ASP A 75 -2.94 9.71 6.23
CA ASP A 75 -2.96 10.05 7.65
C ASP A 75 -2.30 8.95 8.51
N CYS A 76 -2.21 7.71 8.03
CA CYS A 76 -1.53 6.60 8.69
C CYS A 76 -0.03 6.51 8.38
N LEU A 77 0.49 7.27 7.42
CA LEU A 77 1.91 7.31 7.05
C LEU A 77 2.68 8.31 7.93
N THR A 78 2.71 8.03 9.24
CA THR A 78 3.43 8.85 10.23
C THR A 78 4.90 8.42 10.37
N SER A 79 5.74 9.26 10.98
CA SER A 79 7.19 9.05 11.08
C SER A 79 7.64 7.78 11.83
N ASP A 80 6.72 7.18 12.60
CA ASP A 80 6.90 5.92 13.33
C ASP A 80 6.45 4.68 12.53
N VAL A 81 5.73 4.85 11.41
CA VAL A 81 5.35 3.76 10.50
C VAL A 81 6.48 3.52 9.50
N ARG A 82 7.17 2.40 9.69
CA ARG A 82 8.45 2.06 9.06
C ARG A 82 8.47 0.67 8.41
N SER A 83 7.31 0.03 8.30
CA SER A 83 7.15 -1.27 7.65
C SER A 83 5.69 -1.53 7.28
N HIS A 84 5.45 -2.47 6.36
CA HIS A 84 4.11 -2.93 6.01
C HIS A 84 3.32 -3.42 7.23
N SER A 85 3.95 -4.16 8.15
CA SER A 85 3.27 -4.63 9.37
C SER A 85 2.86 -3.47 10.29
N GLN A 86 3.69 -2.42 10.41
CA GLN A 86 3.32 -1.23 11.18
C GLN A 86 2.20 -0.44 10.50
N LEU A 87 2.24 -0.31 9.17
CA LEU A 87 1.15 0.32 8.42
C LEU A 87 -0.16 -0.46 8.59
N ARG A 88 -0.12 -1.79 8.44
CA ARG A 88 -1.26 -2.70 8.67
C ARG A 88 -1.84 -2.47 10.06
N ASN A 89 -1.01 -2.53 11.10
CA ASN A 89 -1.46 -2.36 12.47
C ASN A 89 -2.05 -0.97 12.71
N ARG A 90 -1.46 0.09 12.13
CA ARG A 90 -1.98 1.46 12.22
C ARG A 90 -3.34 1.61 11.53
N LEU A 91 -3.51 1.03 10.35
CA LEU A 91 -4.78 1.01 9.63
C LEU A 91 -5.87 0.30 10.44
N ILE A 92 -5.54 -0.86 11.02
CA ILE A 92 -6.46 -1.63 11.88
C ILE A 92 -6.83 -0.82 13.13
N GLN A 93 -5.84 -0.24 13.80
CA GLN A 93 -6.04 0.56 15.00
C GLN A 93 -6.98 1.75 14.75
N ARG A 94 -6.85 2.42 13.60
CA ARG A 94 -7.58 3.64 13.31
C ARG A 94 -8.94 3.42 12.66
N TYR A 95 -9.08 2.34 11.89
CA TYR A 95 -10.22 2.14 11.00
C TYR A 95 -10.91 0.77 11.16
N GLY A 96 -10.49 -0.04 12.13
CA GLY A 96 -11.04 -1.37 12.38
C GLY A 96 -10.74 -2.34 11.23
N ARG A 97 -11.68 -3.23 10.91
CA ARG A 97 -11.60 -4.14 9.74
C ARG A 97 -10.38 -5.06 9.75
N GLN A 98 -10.01 -5.53 10.95
CA GLN A 98 -8.84 -6.37 11.16
C GLN A 98 -8.76 -7.54 10.18
N GLN A 99 -9.86 -8.26 9.98
CA GLN A 99 -9.87 -9.44 9.11
C GLN A 99 -9.64 -9.07 7.64
N GLU A 100 -10.35 -8.06 7.11
CA GLU A 100 -10.22 -7.63 5.71
C GLU A 100 -8.82 -7.07 5.43
N ILE A 101 -8.34 -6.16 6.30
CA ILE A 101 -7.02 -5.54 6.15
C ILE A 101 -5.93 -6.60 6.27
N THR A 102 -6.02 -7.52 7.24
CA THR A 102 -5.03 -8.61 7.36
C THR A 102 -5.04 -9.51 6.13
N THR A 103 -6.22 -9.86 5.60
CA THR A 103 -6.32 -10.71 4.41
C THR A 103 -5.67 -10.08 3.19
N ILE A 104 -5.85 -8.76 2.99
CA ILE A 104 -5.18 -8.03 1.90
C ILE A 104 -3.66 -8.10 2.06
N PHE A 105 -3.13 -7.73 3.23
CA PHE A 105 -1.69 -7.73 3.46
C PHE A 105 -1.09 -9.14 3.31
N THR A 106 -1.73 -10.17 3.88
CA THR A 106 -1.29 -11.56 3.77
C THR A 106 -1.27 -12.05 2.32
N HIS A 107 -2.26 -11.68 1.50
CA HIS A 107 -2.30 -12.07 0.08
C HIS A 107 -1.07 -11.57 -0.69
N PHE A 108 -0.55 -10.41 -0.30
CA PHE A 108 0.65 -9.81 -0.88
C PHE A 108 1.94 -10.15 -0.13
N GLY A 109 1.88 -11.03 0.89
CA GLY A 109 3.05 -11.52 1.63
C GLY A 109 3.47 -10.70 2.85
N PHE A 110 2.58 -9.88 3.44
CA PHE A 110 2.89 -8.94 4.55
C PHE A 110 1.99 -9.03 5.80
#